data_AF-A0A2W6WSY0-F1
#
_entry.id   AF-A0A2W6WSY0-F1
#
_cell.length_a   1.000
_cell.length_b   1.000
_cell.length_c   1.000
_cell.angle_alpha   90.00
_cell.angle_beta   90.00
_cell.angle_gamma   90.00
#
_symmetry.space_group_name_H-M   'P 1'
#
loop_
_entity.id
_entity.type
_entity.pdbx_description
1 polymer ?
#
loop_
_entity_poly.entity_id
_entity_poly.type
_entity_poly.pdbx_seq_one_letter_code
_entity_poly.pdbx_strand_id
1 'polypeptide(L)'
;MAHIAKLRMLLMSALGPAIAVLLLLFFAGYVVLGSNGVLAWGDYSRQLRDAKAELKIVQLHRQELRNRVDLLNPRRVDPDLSDELIRRQLGVIHHDEVIVPLN
;
A
#
# COMPACT_ATOMS: atom_id res chain seq x y z
N MET A 1 66.62 12.68 12.57
CA MET A 1 66.22 11.37 11.97
C MET A 1 65.23 10.60 12.85
N ALA A 2 65.50 10.35 14.14
CA ALA A 2 64.64 9.52 15.01
C ALA A 2 63.20 10.06 15.23
N HIS A 3 63.01 11.37 15.31
CA HIS A 3 61.68 11.97 15.50
C HIS A 3 60.74 11.75 14.30
N ILE A 4 61.28 11.75 13.07
CA ILE A 4 60.51 11.54 11.84
C ILE A 4 60.04 10.08 11.76
N ALA A 5 60.90 9.14 12.14
CA ALA A 5 60.54 7.72 12.20
C ALA A 5 59.45 7.45 13.25
N LYS A 6 59.55 8.09 14.43
CA LYS A 6 58.56 7.97 15.50
C LYS A 6 57.20 8.55 15.11
N LEU A 7 57.18 9.71 14.45
CA LEU A 7 55.96 10.32 13.92
C LEU A 7 55.29 9.43 12.86
N ARG A 8 56.08 8.86 11.94
CA ARG A 8 55.58 7.97 10.89
C ARG A 8 54.99 6.68 11.47
N MET A 9 55.58 6.14 12.53
CA MET A 9 55.08 4.96 13.23
C MET A 9 53.74 5.24 13.94
N LEU A 10 53.62 6.41 14.60
CA LEU A 10 52.37 6.84 15.22
C LEU A 10 51.26 7.03 14.19
N LEU A 11 51.54 7.70 13.07
CA LEU A 11 50.57 7.86 11.97
C LEU A 11 50.12 6.52 11.38
N MET A 12 51.04 5.57 11.19
CA MET A 12 50.70 4.23 10.71
C MET A 12 49.83 3.45 11.70
N SER A 13 50.06 3.58 13.01
CA SER A 13 49.22 2.96 14.03
C SER A 13 47.82 3.58 14.14
N ALA A 14 47.69 4.89 13.84
CA ALA A 14 46.43 5.62 13.90
C ALA A 14 45.53 5.39 12.67
N LEU A 15 46.09 4.84 11.58
CA LEU A 15 45.37 4.67 10.32
C LEU A 15 44.18 3.70 10.44
N GLY A 16 44.36 2.57 11.12
CA GLY A 16 43.30 1.59 11.36
C GLY A 16 42.10 2.17 12.13
N PRO A 17 42.33 2.75 13.32
CA PRO A 17 41.28 3.43 14.08
C PRO A 17 40.62 4.58 13.29
N ALA A 18 41.38 5.36 12.53
CA ALA A 18 40.84 6.45 11.72
C ALA A 18 39.87 5.93 10.65
N ILE A 19 40.23 4.86 9.94
CA ILE A 19 39.35 4.22 8.95
C ILE A 19 38.09 3.67 9.62
N ALA A 20 38.22 3.05 10.79
CA ALA A 20 37.07 2.52 11.54
C ALA A 20 36.07 3.62 11.93
N VAL A 21 36.56 4.77 12.41
CA VAL A 21 35.71 5.93 12.72
C VAL A 21 35.05 6.49 11.46
N LEU A 22 35.79 6.58 10.36
CA LEU A 22 35.27 7.09 9.09
C LEU A 22 34.15 6.20 8.53
N LEU A 23 34.33 4.88 8.61
CA LEU A 23 33.29 3.90 8.26
C LEU A 23 32.07 4.01 9.17
N LEU A 24 32.27 4.18 10.49
CA LEU A 24 31.17 4.36 11.43
C LEU A 24 30.37 5.63 11.13
N LEU A 25 31.05 6.75 10.87
CA LEU A 25 30.40 8.00 10.46
C LEU A 25 29.67 7.85 9.13
N PHE A 26 30.26 7.13 8.17
CA PHE A 26 29.61 6.84 6.90
C PHE A 26 28.32 6.04 7.09
N PHE A 27 28.34 4.97 7.89
CA PHE A 27 27.15 4.19 8.19
C PHE A 27 26.11 4.98 8.97
N ALA A 28 26.53 5.76 9.97
CA ALA A 28 25.62 6.63 10.73
C ALA A 28 24.94 7.66 9.81
N GLY A 29 25.70 8.31 8.93
CA GLY A 29 25.17 9.22 7.92
C GLY A 29 24.22 8.51 6.95
N TYR A 30 24.58 7.32 6.49
CA TYR A 30 23.76 6.52 5.57
C TYR A 30 22.44 6.06 6.19
N VAL A 31 22.41 5.74 7.49
CA VAL A 31 21.16 5.39 8.19
C VAL A 31 20.21 6.59 8.29
N VAL A 32 20.74 7.81 8.36
CA VAL A 32 19.93 9.02 8.44
C VAL A 32 19.48 9.48 7.05
N LEU A 33 20.41 9.65 6.11
CA LEU A 33 20.17 10.24 4.78
C LEU A 33 19.89 9.19 3.68
N GLY A 34 20.04 7.90 3.95
CA GLY A 34 19.84 6.85 2.97
C GLY A 34 18.39 6.71 2.53
N SER A 35 18.18 6.06 1.38
CA SER A 35 16.85 5.81 0.81
C SER A 35 15.94 4.98 1.72
N ASN A 36 16.52 4.08 2.52
CA ASN A 36 15.82 3.31 3.56
C ASN A 36 16.05 3.88 4.96
N GLY A 37 16.53 5.13 5.04
CA GLY A 37 16.87 5.78 6.29
C GLY A 37 15.66 6.26 7.07
N VAL A 38 15.93 6.79 8.26
CA VAL A 38 14.88 7.27 9.18
C VAL A 38 14.05 8.40 8.57
N LEU A 39 14.64 9.24 7.70
CA LEU A 39 13.91 10.32 7.05
C LEU A 39 12.87 9.80 6.04
N ALA A 40 13.19 8.72 5.31
CA ALA A 40 12.30 8.13 4.32
C ALA A 40 11.10 7.40 4.96
N TRP A 41 11.19 7.04 6.24
CA TRP A 41 10.11 6.36 6.98
C TRP A 41 8.78 7.11 6.94
N GLY A 42 8.83 8.45 6.99
CA GLY A 42 7.63 9.28 6.91
C GLY A 42 6.89 9.10 5.59
N ASP A 43 7.63 9.08 4.48
CA ASP A 43 7.06 8.94 3.15
C ASP A 43 6.58 7.51 2.88
N TYR A 44 7.30 6.49 3.35
CA TYR A 44 6.82 5.10 3.32
C TYR A 44 5.53 4.93 4.12
N SER A 45 5.44 5.56 5.29
CA SER A 45 4.22 5.52 6.11
C SER A 45 3.05 6.19 5.41
N ARG A 46 3.27 7.31 4.70
CA ARG A 46 2.23 7.96 3.87
C ARG A 46 1.77 7.03 2.74
N GLN A 47 2.71 6.54 1.93
CA GLN A 47 2.42 5.63 0.82
C GLN A 47 1.66 4.38 1.28
N LEU A 48 2.06 3.80 2.42
CA LEU A 48 1.38 2.66 3.00
C LEU A 48 -0.05 3.00 3.44
N ARG A 49 -0.29 4.19 4.00
CA ARG A 49 -1.65 4.62 4.37
C ARG A 49 -2.52 4.81 3.14
N ASP A 50 -1.99 5.44 2.10
CA ASP A 50 -2.72 5.72 0.86
C ASP A 50 -3.10 4.40 0.15
N ALA A 51 -2.12 3.49 0.01
CA ALA A 51 -2.37 2.16 -0.56
C ALA A 51 -3.40 1.35 0.26
N LYS A 52 -3.37 1.46 1.60
CA LYS A 52 -4.38 0.82 2.46
C LYS A 52 -5.77 1.44 2.31
N ALA A 53 -5.85 2.75 2.10
CA ALA A 53 -7.12 3.43 1.86
C ALA A 53 -7.73 2.99 0.52
N GLU A 54 -6.93 2.94 -0.53
CA GLU A 54 -7.34 2.44 -1.84
C GLU A 54 -7.79 0.97 -1.77
N LEU A 55 -7.00 0.12 -1.09
CA LEU A 55 -7.34 -1.28 -0.88
C LEU A 55 -8.71 -1.43 -0.21
N LYS A 56 -9.02 -0.62 0.80
CA LYS A 56 -10.31 -0.65 1.49
C LYS A 56 -11.47 -0.32 0.54
N ILE A 57 -11.30 0.68 -0.32
CA ILE A 57 -12.32 1.07 -1.30
C ILE A 57 -12.59 -0.10 -2.26
N VAL A 58 -11.54 -0.66 -2.85
CA VAL A 58 -11.66 -1.77 -3.82
C VAL A 58 -12.23 -3.03 -3.17
N GLN A 59 -11.87 -3.31 -1.92
CA GLN A 59 -12.42 -4.44 -1.17
C GLN A 59 -13.92 -4.30 -0.92
N LEU A 60 -14.41 -3.10 -0.61
CA LEU A 60 -15.85 -2.84 -0.45
C LEU A 60 -16.62 -3.09 -1.76
N HIS A 61 -16.12 -2.55 -2.87
CA HIS A 61 -16.73 -2.76 -4.19
C HIS A 61 -16.75 -4.24 -4.57
N ARG A 62 -15.63 -4.94 -4.33
CA ARG A 62 -15.55 -6.37 -4.56
C ARG A 62 -16.53 -7.15 -3.71
N GLN A 63 -16.74 -6.76 -2.44
CA GLN A 63 -17.68 -7.42 -1.55
C GLN A 63 -19.13 -7.21 -2.00
N GLU A 64 -19.48 -6.01 -2.44
CA GLU A 64 -20.80 -5.71 -3.00
C GLU A 64 -21.06 -6.55 -4.27
N LEU A 65 -20.10 -6.59 -5.19
CA LEU A 65 -20.21 -7.40 -6.41
C LEU A 65 -20.32 -8.88 -6.10
N ARG A 66 -19.55 -9.39 -5.13
CA ARG A 66 -19.65 -10.78 -4.67
C ARG A 66 -21.04 -11.09 -4.15
N ASN A 67 -21.59 -10.22 -3.30
CA ASN A 67 -22.94 -10.39 -2.78
C ASN A 67 -23.97 -10.48 -3.92
N ARG A 68 -23.90 -9.59 -4.91
CA ARG A 68 -24.80 -9.62 -6.08
C ARG A 68 -24.63 -10.89 -6.91
N VAL A 69 -23.39 -11.33 -7.14
CA VAL A 69 -23.12 -12.58 -7.88
C VAL A 69 -23.64 -13.80 -7.11
N ASP A 70 -23.49 -13.83 -5.80
CA ASP A 70 -24.00 -14.91 -4.95
C ASP A 70 -25.53 -14.96 -4.97
N LEU A 71 -26.22 -13.80 -4.99
CA LEU A 71 -27.67 -13.72 -5.15
C LEU A 71 -28.15 -14.17 -6.53
N LEU A 72 -27.31 -14.12 -7.56
CA LEU A 72 -27.62 -14.59 -8.91
C LEU A 72 -27.14 -16.02 -9.18
N ASN A 73 -26.79 -16.77 -8.14
CA ASN A 73 -26.31 -18.14 -8.29
C ASN A 73 -27.41 -19.06 -8.85
N PRO A 74 -27.18 -19.77 -9.98
CA PRO A 74 -28.20 -20.61 -10.62
C PRO A 74 -28.80 -21.71 -9.73
N ARG A 75 -28.07 -22.12 -8.68
CA ARG A 75 -28.56 -23.13 -7.71
C ARG A 75 -29.51 -22.55 -6.65
N ARG A 76 -29.46 -21.24 -6.42
CA ARG A 76 -30.27 -20.54 -5.40
C ARG A 76 -30.38 -19.05 -5.76
N VAL A 77 -31.03 -18.77 -6.89
CA VAL A 77 -31.26 -17.40 -7.37
C VAL A 77 -32.24 -16.70 -6.43
N ASP A 78 -31.95 -15.45 -6.10
CA ASP A 78 -32.87 -14.54 -5.44
C ASP A 78 -33.90 -14.03 -6.47
N PRO A 79 -35.20 -14.36 -6.29
CA PRO A 79 -36.22 -14.03 -7.26
C PRO A 79 -36.42 -12.51 -7.40
N ASP A 80 -36.33 -11.75 -6.30
CA ASP A 80 -36.57 -10.31 -6.29
C ASP A 80 -35.46 -9.58 -7.04
N LEU A 81 -34.19 -9.94 -6.80
CA LEU A 81 -33.07 -9.35 -7.52
C LEU A 81 -33.09 -9.72 -9.01
N SER A 82 -33.50 -10.94 -9.34
CA SER A 82 -33.61 -11.37 -10.74
C SER A 82 -34.73 -10.65 -11.49
N ASP A 83 -35.90 -10.45 -10.86
CA ASP A 83 -37.02 -9.72 -11.44
C ASP A 83 -36.68 -8.24 -11.62
N GLU A 84 -36.01 -7.63 -10.64
CA GLU A 84 -35.53 -6.26 -10.75
C GLU A 84 -34.57 -6.07 -11.95
N LEU A 85 -33.63 -7.00 -12.14
CA LEU A 85 -32.68 -6.94 -13.28
C LEU A 85 -33.38 -7.12 -14.62
N ILE A 86 -34.31 -8.08 -14.71
CA ILE A 86 -35.15 -8.29 -15.90
C ILE A 86 -35.91 -7.01 -16.24
N ARG A 87 -36.56 -6.39 -15.26
CA ARG A 87 -37.31 -5.14 -15.47
C ARG A 87 -36.40 -3.99 -15.90
N ARG A 88 -35.24 -3.82 -15.24
CA ARG A 88 -34.29 -2.75 -15.57
C ARG A 88 -33.65 -2.91 -16.96
N GLN A 89 -33.30 -4.13 -17.36
CA GLN A 89 -32.53 -4.36 -18.60
C GLN A 89 -33.39 -4.62 -19.83
N LEU A 90 -34.53 -5.28 -19.64
CA LEU A 90 -35.42 -5.68 -20.74
C LEU A 90 -36.69 -4.81 -20.82
N GLY A 91 -36.94 -3.96 -19.82
CA GLY A 91 -38.10 -3.05 -19.80
C GLY A 91 -39.45 -3.78 -19.75
N VAL A 92 -39.44 -5.08 -19.45
CA VAL A 92 -40.64 -5.91 -19.33
C VAL A 92 -41.19 -5.81 -17.92
N ILE A 93 -42.50 -5.63 -17.84
CA ILE A 93 -43.31 -5.60 -16.62
C ILE A 93 -44.30 -6.74 -16.68
N HIS A 94 -44.65 -7.32 -15.53
CA HIS A 94 -45.69 -8.35 -15.49
C HIS A 94 -47.03 -7.75 -15.95
N HIS A 95 -47.88 -8.55 -16.57
CA HIS A 95 -49.16 -8.08 -17.12
C HIS A 95 -50.05 -7.40 -16.07
N ASP A 96 -49.84 -7.73 -14.80
CA ASP A 96 -50.67 -7.31 -13.67
C ASP A 96 -50.08 -6.12 -12.88
N GLU A 97 -48.99 -5.50 -13.38
CA GLU A 97 -48.27 -4.43 -12.67
C GLU A 97 -48.58 -3.03 -13.23
N VAL A 98 -48.68 -2.05 -12.31
CA VAL A 98 -49.07 -0.66 -12.64
C VAL A 98 -47.95 0.30 -12.23
N ILE A 99 -47.56 1.21 -13.13
CA ILE A 99 -46.54 2.24 -12.87
C ILE A 99 -47.18 3.40 -12.09
N VAL A 100 -46.68 3.67 -10.88
CA VAL A 100 -47.10 4.82 -10.07
C VAL A 100 -46.08 5.96 -10.24
N PRO A 101 -46.42 7.07 -10.92
CA PRO A 101 -45.53 8.24 -10.99
C PRO A 101 -45.43 8.89 -9.61
N LEU A 102 -44.20 9.17 -9.18
CA LEU A 102 -43.91 9.97 -7.99
C LEU A 102 -43.88 11.44 -8.42
N ASN A 103 -44.82 12.23 -7.91
CA ASN A 103 -44.91 13.67 -8.12
C ASN A 103 -43.97 14.42 -7.17
#